data_AF-F3GH07-F1
#
_entry.id   AF-F3GH07-F1
#
_cell.length_a   1.000
_cell.length_b   1.000
_cell.length_c   1.000
_cell.angle_alpha   90.00
_cell.angle_beta   90.00
_cell.angle_gamma   90.00
#
_symmetry.space_group_name_H-M   'P 1'
#
loop_
_entity.id
_entity.type
_entity.pdbx_description
1 polymer ?
#
loop_
_entity_poly.entity_id
_entity_poly.type
_entity_poly.pdbx_seq_one_letter_code
_entity_poly.pdbx_strand_id
1 'polypeptide(L)' 'NGRKVRVVLESPSNQAIKACVEAGLAISLIDRSGVTDAMQILDDLPEIAEHEIVFLRSPSSQNDEAVSLLAQALQKYFRV' A
#
# COMPACT_ATOMS: atom_id res chain seq x y z
N ASN A 1 -21.25 -19.88 0.47
CA ASN A 1 -20.13 -20.73 0.95
C ASN A 1 -19.02 -19.88 1.53
N GLY A 2 -19.13 -19.51 2.81
CA GLY A 2 -18.10 -18.69 3.46
C GLY A 2 -16.86 -19.54 3.73
N ARG A 3 -15.76 -19.24 3.05
CA ARG A 3 -14.44 -19.77 3.43
C ARG A 3 -14.19 -19.34 4.89
N LYS A 4 -13.94 -20.29 5.79
CA LYS A 4 -13.55 -19.97 7.18
C LYS A 4 -12.18 -19.29 7.12
N VAL A 5 -12.15 -17.99 7.38
CA VAL A 5 -10.92 -17.21 7.51
C VAL A 5 -10.49 -17.22 8.98
N ARG A 6 -9.19 -17.28 9.23
CA ARG A 6 -8.60 -17.11 10.56
C ARG A 6 -7.44 -16.12 10.49
N VAL A 7 -7.22 -15.37 11.56
CA VAL A 7 -6.04 -14.51 11.67
C VAL A 7 -4.83 -15.39 11.98
N VAL A 8 -3.81 -15.33 11.12
CA VAL A 8 -2.51 -16.00 11.33
C VAL A 8 -1.53 -15.07 12.05
N LEU A 9 -1.52 -13.79 11.66
CA LEU A 9 -0.68 -12.74 12.23
C LEU A 9 -1.46 -11.42 12.20
N GLU A 10 -1.40 -10.67 13.30
CA GLU A 10 -1.83 -9.28 13.38
C GLU A 10 -0.63 -8.43 13.76
N SER A 11 -0.33 -7.39 12.98
CA SER A 11 0.81 -6.52 13.22
C SER A 11 0.61 -5.15 12.58
N PRO A 12 1.02 -4.05 13.25
CA PRO A 12 1.09 -2.73 12.61
C PRO A 12 2.26 -2.59 11.65
N SER A 13 3.19 -3.56 11.60
CA SER A 13 4.36 -3.53 10.71
C SER A 13 4.03 -4.17 9.36
N ASN A 14 4.02 -3.38 8.30
CA ASN A 14 3.85 -3.90 6.93
C ASN A 14 4.94 -4.94 6.59
N GLN A 15 6.18 -4.75 7.07
CA GLN A 15 7.26 -5.72 6.88
C GLN A 15 6.96 -7.09 7.51
N ALA A 16 6.34 -7.12 8.70
CA ALA A 16 5.96 -8.37 9.33
C ALA A 16 4.85 -9.09 8.56
N ILE A 17 3.87 -8.34 8.04
CA ILE A 17 2.81 -8.89 7.19
C ILE A 17 3.40 -9.46 5.89
N LYS A 18 4.28 -8.72 5.21
CA LYS A 18 4.94 -9.19 3.97
C LYS A 18 5.75 -10.45 4.19
N ALA A 19 6.58 -10.51 5.23
CA ALA A 19 7.36 -11.70 5.55
C ALA A 19 6.48 -12.94 5.81
N CYS A 20 5.32 -12.76 6.44
CA CYS A 20 4.35 -13.83 6.66
C CYS A 20 3.76 -14.36 5.34
N VAL A 21 3.46 -13.46 4.40
CA VAL A 21 2.95 -13.81 3.07
C VAL A 21 4.03 -14.48 2.20
N GLU A 22 5.25 -13.94 2.17
CA GLU A 22 6.39 -14.49 1.42
C GLU A 22 6.79 -15.89 1.93
N ALA A 23 6.64 -16.14 3.23
CA ALA A 23 6.85 -17.47 3.82
C ALA A 23 5.71 -18.46 3.53
N GLY A 24 4.65 -18.04 2.83
CA GLY A 24 3.49 -18.88 2.49
C GLY A 24 2.60 -19.22 3.68
N LEU A 25 2.68 -18.48 4.78
CA LEU A 25 1.93 -18.76 6.01
C LEU A 25 0.50 -18.19 5.98
N ALA A 26 0.27 -17.14 5.19
CA ALA A 26 -1.01 -16.45 5.10
C ALA A 26 -1.19 -15.76 3.73
N ILE A 27 -2.43 -15.33 3.47
CA ILE A 27 -2.76 -14.36 2.43
C ILE A 27 -3.12 -13.03 3.10
N SER A 28 -2.86 -11.91 2.44
CA SER A 28 -3.18 -10.58 2.97
C SER A 28 -3.54 -9.61 1.84
N LEU A 29 -4.18 -8.50 2.19
CA LEU A 29 -4.36 -7.37 1.30
C LEU A 29 -3.11 -6.48 1.38
N ILE A 30 -2.42 -6.33 0.26
CA ILE A 30 -1.20 -5.52 0.14
C ILE A 30 -1.39 -4.59 -1.06
N ASP A 31 -1.00 -3.33 -0.91
CA ASP A 31 -0.95 -2.40 -2.02
C ASP A 31 -0.10 -2.97 -3.17
N ARG A 32 -0.55 -2.79 -4.42
CA ARG A 32 0.08 -3.42 -5.58
C ARG A 32 1.54 -3.01 -5.76
N SER A 33 1.92 -1.77 -5.41
CA SER A 33 3.32 -1.33 -5.44
C SER A 33 4.20 -2.04 -4.41
N GLY A 34 3.58 -2.65 -3.40
CA GLY A 34 4.23 -3.39 -2.33
C GLY A 34 4.38 -4.89 -2.58
N VAL A 35 3.84 -5.43 -3.67
CA VAL A 35 3.96 -6.85 -4.01
C VAL A 35 5.39 -7.14 -4.49
N THR A 36 5.99 -8.22 -3.98
CA THR A 36 7.34 -8.67 -4.37
C THR A 36 7.26 -9.89 -5.29
N ASP A 37 8.35 -10.22 -5.97
CA ASP A 37 8.43 -11.41 -6.85
C ASP A 37 8.25 -12.73 -6.09
N ALA A 38 8.41 -12.72 -4.76
CA ALA A 38 8.17 -13.88 -3.90
C ALA A 38 6.69 -14.08 -3.53
N MET A 39 5.80 -13.18 -3.97
CA MET A 39 4.38 -13.21 -3.69
C MET A 39 3.57 -13.57 -4.94
N GLN A 40 2.34 -14.05 -4.71
CA GLN A 40 1.37 -14.30 -5.77
C GLN A 40 0.12 -13.44 -5.53
N ILE A 41 -0.33 -12.75 -6.58
CA ILE A 41 -1.63 -12.07 -6.58
C ILE A 41 -2.72 -13.14 -6.74
N LEU A 42 -3.72 -13.11 -5.87
CA LEU A 42 -4.85 -14.02 -5.90
C LEU A 42 -6.08 -13.32 -6.49
N ASP A 43 -6.70 -13.98 -7.47
CA ASP A 43 -7.97 -13.56 -8.06
C ASP A 43 -9.16 -14.18 -7.30
N ASP A 44 -10.38 -13.83 -7.70
CA ASP A 44 -11.65 -14.32 -7.12
C ASP A 44 -11.80 -14.06 -5.60
N LEU A 45 -11.13 -13.03 -5.09
CA LEU A 45 -11.34 -12.50 -3.74
C LEU A 45 -12.39 -11.37 -3.75
N PRO A 46 -13.06 -11.09 -2.61
CA PRO A 46 -13.98 -9.97 -2.52
C PRO A 46 -13.31 -8.65 -2.93
N GLU A 47 -14.06 -7.83 -3.66
CA GLU A 47 -13.60 -6.50 -4.06
C GLU A 47 -13.37 -5.62 -2.83
N ILE A 48 -12.25 -4.89 -2.83
CA ILE A 48 -11.89 -3.94 -1.78
C ILE A 48 -11.96 -2.55 -2.39
N ALA A 49 -12.53 -1.59 -1.65
CA ALA A 49 -12.60 -0.21 -2.08
C ALA A 49 -11.19 0.36 -2.37
N GLU A 50 -11.08 1.19 -3.41
CA GLU A 50 -9.86 1.92 -3.71
C GLU A 50 -9.50 2.87 -2.57
N HIS A 51 -8.19 3.04 -2.36
CA HIS A 51 -7.64 3.96 -1.37
C HIS A 51 -6.73 4.97 -2.07
N GLU A 52 -6.91 6.25 -1.76
CA GLU A 52 -6.12 7.33 -2.34
C GLU A 52 -4.90 7.65 -1.48
N ILE A 53 -3.75 7.81 -2.12
CA ILE A 53 -2.55 8.36 -1.49
C ILE A 53 -2.45 9.83 -1.87
N VAL A 54 -2.55 10.71 -0.88
CA VAL A 54 -2.61 12.17 -1.09
C VAL A 54 -1.37 12.87 -0.57
N PHE A 55 -0.89 13.86 -1.34
CA PHE A 55 0.13 14.80 -0.88
C PHE A 55 -0.55 16.02 -0.26
N LEU A 56 -0.32 16.25 1.04
CA LEU A 56 -0.85 17.39 1.77
C LEU A 56 0.25 18.41 2.03
N ARG A 57 -0.05 19.68 1.74
CA ARG A 57 0.82 20.82 2.09
C ARG A 57 0.06 21.84 2.93
N SER A 58 0.78 22.50 3.83
CA SER A 58 0.22 23.63 4.57
C SER A 58 -0.15 24.76 3.62
N PRO A 59 -1.27 25.47 3.83
CA PRO A 59 -1.56 26.69 3.09
C PRO A 59 -0.43 27.74 3.19
N SER A 60 0.26 27.80 4.32
CA SER A 60 1.37 28.74 4.55
C SER A 60 2.60 28.46 3.69
N SER A 61 2.78 27.25 3.15
CA SER A 61 3.90 26.88 2.29
C SER A 61 3.58 27.01 0.80
N GLN A 62 2.45 27.63 0.44
CA GLN A 62 2.01 27.76 -0.95
C GLN A 62 3.03 28.48 -1.85
N ASN A 63 3.75 29.46 -1.29
CA ASN A 63 4.76 30.25 -2.01
C ASN A 63 6.19 29.81 -1.71
N ASP A 64 6.38 28.68 -1.02
CA ASP A 64 7.70 28.12 -0.76
C ASP A 64 8.18 27.36 -2.01
N GLU A 65 9.32 27.80 -2.55
CA GLU A 65 9.89 27.27 -3.79
C GLU A 65 10.38 25.82 -3.62
N ALA A 66 10.97 25.48 -2.48
CA ALA A 66 11.45 24.13 -2.22
C ALA A 66 10.29 23.14 -2.08
N VAL A 67 9.22 23.54 -1.39
CA VAL A 67 7.99 22.74 -1.30
C VAL A 67 7.34 22.56 -2.66
N SER A 68 7.35 23.59 -3.51
CA SER A 68 6.80 23.52 -4.86
C SER A 68 7.59 22.57 -5.76
N LEU A 69 8.92 22.60 -5.70
CA LEU A 69 9.79 21.68 -6.43
C LEU A 69 9.59 20.23 -5.97
N LEU A 70 9.49 19.98 -4.65
CA LEU A 70 9.19 18.65 -4.12
C LEU A 70 7.82 18.14 -4.60
N ALA A 71 6.79 18.98 -4.55
CA ALA A 71 5.45 18.62 -5.02
C ALA A 71 5.44 18.25 -6.50
N GLN A 72 6.14 18.99 -7.35
CA GLN A 72 6.27 18.68 -8.78
C GLN A 72 7.02 17.36 -9.00
N ALA A 73 8.09 17.11 -8.24
CA ALA A 73 8.82 15.85 -8.31
C ALA A 73 7.92 14.67 -7.90
N LEU A 74 7.20 14.79 -6.78
CA LEU A 74 6.25 13.77 -6.33
C LEU A 74 5.15 13.51 -7.37
N GLN A 75 4.54 14.55 -7.95
CA GLN A 75 3.54 14.38 -9.02
C GLN A 75 4.10 13.71 -10.27
N LYS A 76 5.39 13.90 -10.57
CA LYS A 76 6.03 13.28 -11.74
C LYS A 76 6.31 11.80 -11.53
N TYR A 77 6.80 11.42 -10.35
CA TYR A 77 7.27 10.06 -10.07
C TYR A 77 6.23 9.18 -9.38
N PHE A 78 5.31 9.78 -8.63
CA PHE A 78 4.16 9.11 -8.03
C PHE A 78 3.00 9.14 -9.03
N ARG A 79 3.14 8.35 -10.11
CA ARG A 79 2.06 8.08 -11.06
C ARG A 79 1.52 6.69 -10.81
N VAL A 80 0.23 6.63 -10.54
CA VAL A 80 -0.57 5.40 -10.41
C VAL A 80 -0.56 4.64 -11.74
#